data_AF-A0A920M392-F1
#
_entry.id   AF-A0A920M392-F1
#
_cell.length_a   1.000
_cell.length_b   1.000
_cell.length_c   1.000
_cell.angle_alpha   90.00
_cell.angle_beta   90.00
_cell.angle_gamma   90.00
#
_symmetry.space_group_name_H-M   'P 1'
#
loop_
_entity.id
_entity.type
_entity.pdbx_description
1 polymer ?
#
loop_
_entity_poly.entity_id
_entity_poly.type
_entity_poly.pdbx_seq_one_letter_code
_entity_poly.pdbx_strand_id
1 'polypeptide(L)'
;MGNVFNNQKKYDYTFDTIKQDGYFPLGTENAKGASLSDLKEFYHFYLWGKIPNNLSDNTKELYEQLVALTSTLLSWIQDETPNNIKSSFSMPLPDMIKDSTSHLLRIIHYPPLDGTEQIGAIRGGAHEDINLITLLVAGTEPGLQVQDLDGNWHNVGCDPGFSN
;
A
#
# COMPACT_ATOMS: atom_id res chain seq x y z
N MET A 1 5.56 11.86 -6.86
CA MET A 1 6.29 10.76 -7.55
C MET A 1 5.90 10.70 -9.03
N GLY A 2 6.36 11.65 -9.84
CA GLY A 2 6.10 11.62 -11.28
C GLY A 2 7.17 10.81 -12.01
N ASN A 3 6.77 9.82 -12.81
CA ASN A 3 7.59 9.08 -13.80
C ASN A 3 8.50 7.90 -13.35
N VAL A 4 8.33 7.29 -12.16
CA VAL A 4 9.02 5.99 -11.91
C VAL A 4 8.55 4.93 -12.92
N PHE A 5 7.24 4.80 -13.16
CA PHE A 5 6.69 3.75 -14.02
C PHE A 5 6.76 4.03 -15.54
N ASN A 6 6.90 5.30 -15.92
CA ASN A 6 6.94 5.73 -17.33
C ASN A 6 8.36 5.74 -17.93
N ASN A 7 9.36 5.21 -17.22
CA ASN A 7 10.75 5.20 -17.65
C ASN A 7 11.30 3.77 -17.63
N GLN A 8 12.00 3.36 -18.70
CA GLN A 8 12.68 2.06 -18.78
C GLN A 8 13.72 1.86 -17.66
N LYS A 9 14.26 2.95 -17.09
CA LYS A 9 15.16 2.88 -15.92
C LYS A 9 14.53 2.24 -14.68
N LYS A 10 13.20 2.04 -14.62
CA LYS A 10 12.56 1.29 -13.53
C LYS A 10 13.10 -0.13 -13.37
N TYR A 11 13.54 -0.75 -14.47
CA TYR A 11 14.13 -2.09 -14.44
C TYR A 11 15.52 -2.14 -13.78
N ASP A 12 16.24 -1.01 -13.70
CA ASP A 12 17.49 -0.90 -12.94
C ASP A 12 17.26 -1.11 -11.43
N TYR A 13 16.00 -1.00 -11.00
CA TYR A 13 15.56 -1.13 -9.62
C TYR A 13 14.69 -2.37 -9.39
N THR A 14 14.73 -3.37 -10.28
CA THR A 14 13.96 -4.61 -10.11
C THR A 14 14.15 -5.21 -8.72
N PHE A 15 13.06 -5.69 -8.13
CA PHE A 15 12.99 -6.11 -6.73
C PHE A 15 14.07 -7.13 -6.34
N ASP A 16 14.53 -7.06 -5.10
CA ASP A 16 15.36 -8.11 -4.51
C ASP A 16 14.48 -9.29 -4.06
N THR A 17 14.83 -10.52 -4.43
CA THR A 17 13.98 -11.70 -4.14
C THR A 17 13.95 -12.09 -2.66
N ILE A 18 14.90 -11.61 -1.85
CA ILE A 18 14.98 -11.87 -0.41
C ILE A 18 14.41 -10.68 0.35
N LYS A 19 14.90 -9.47 0.06
CA LYS A 19 14.52 -8.25 0.79
C LYS A 19 13.20 -7.65 0.33
N GLN A 20 12.76 -8.00 -0.87
CA GLN A 20 11.50 -7.54 -1.48
C GLN A 20 11.41 -6.01 -1.61
N ASP A 21 12.54 -5.31 -1.68
CA ASP A 21 12.62 -3.87 -1.96
C ASP A 21 12.87 -3.60 -3.45
N GLY A 22 12.26 -2.55 -4.00
CA GLY A 22 12.41 -2.15 -5.40
C GLY A 22 11.15 -2.32 -6.25
N TYR A 23 11.34 -2.35 -7.56
CA TYR A 23 10.30 -2.38 -8.58
C TYR A 23 9.83 -3.81 -8.91
N PHE A 24 8.53 -4.00 -8.90
CA PHE A 24 7.83 -5.24 -9.26
C PHE A 24 7.10 -5.03 -10.60
N PRO A 25 7.55 -5.71 -11.67
CA PRO A 25 6.89 -5.64 -12.98
C PRO A 25 5.46 -6.19 -12.97
N LEU A 26 4.72 -5.85 -14.02
CA LEU A 26 3.43 -6.46 -14.31
C LEU A 26 3.52 -7.99 -14.28
N GLY A 27 2.51 -8.61 -13.67
CA GLY A 27 2.40 -10.05 -13.59
C GLY A 27 3.30 -10.73 -12.56
N THR A 28 3.95 -9.98 -11.68
CA THR A 28 4.78 -10.55 -10.60
C THR A 28 3.94 -11.12 -9.46
N GLU A 29 2.79 -10.53 -9.16
CA GLU A 29 1.84 -11.04 -8.16
C GLU A 29 0.65 -11.72 -8.80
N ASN A 30 0.29 -12.88 -8.26
CA ASN A 30 -0.96 -13.56 -8.56
C ASN A 30 -1.87 -13.46 -7.34
N ALA A 31 -3.13 -13.06 -7.55
CA ALA A 31 -4.15 -13.20 -6.53
C ALA A 31 -4.28 -14.68 -6.11
N LYS A 32 -4.60 -14.92 -4.83
CA LYS A 32 -4.70 -16.28 -4.29
C LYS A 32 -5.78 -17.06 -5.04
N GLY A 33 -5.36 -18.07 -5.81
CA GLY A 33 -6.27 -18.91 -6.61
C GLY A 33 -6.56 -18.41 -8.03
N ALA A 34 -5.95 -17.30 -8.46
CA ALA A 34 -6.10 -16.80 -9.83
C ALA A 34 -5.14 -17.49 -10.80
N SER A 35 -5.64 -17.82 -11.99
CA SER A 35 -4.82 -18.30 -13.11
C SER A 35 -4.14 -17.17 -13.88
N LEU A 36 -4.60 -15.94 -13.68
CA LEU A 36 -4.11 -14.73 -14.32
C LEU A 36 -3.47 -13.83 -13.27
N SER A 37 -2.39 -13.19 -13.68
CA SER A 37 -1.65 -12.29 -12.82
C SER A 37 -2.29 -10.91 -12.78
N ASP A 38 -2.07 -10.19 -11.68
CA ASP A 38 -2.69 -8.88 -11.49
C ASP A 38 -2.14 -7.87 -12.50
N LEU A 39 -3.03 -7.04 -13.05
CA LEU A 39 -2.68 -5.98 -14.00
C LEU A 39 -2.17 -4.73 -13.29
N LYS A 40 -1.16 -4.92 -12.43
CA LYS A 40 -0.52 -3.85 -11.66
C LYS A 40 0.98 -4.03 -11.63
N GLU A 41 1.67 -2.90 -11.65
CA GLU A 41 3.09 -2.81 -11.31
C GLU A 41 3.21 -1.98 -10.04
N PHE A 42 4.24 -2.24 -9.23
CA PHE A 42 4.42 -1.49 -7.99
C PHE A 42 5.87 -1.35 -7.60
N TYR A 43 6.14 -0.47 -6.65
CA TYR A 43 7.46 -0.24 -6.09
C TYR A 43 7.37 -0.32 -4.57
N HIS A 44 8.21 -1.16 -3.97
CA HIS A 44 8.40 -1.24 -2.53
C HIS A 44 9.51 -0.29 -2.10
N PHE A 45 9.10 0.82 -1.50
CA PHE A 45 10.02 1.81 -0.96
C PHE A 45 10.22 1.57 0.54
N TYR A 46 11.47 1.25 0.89
CA TYR A 46 11.99 1.26 2.25
C TYR A 46 13.10 2.29 2.35
N LEU A 47 13.25 2.96 3.50
CA LEU A 47 14.34 3.92 3.72
C LEU A 47 15.74 3.31 3.54
N TRP A 48 15.88 2.00 3.79
CA TRP A 48 17.13 1.26 3.63
C TRP A 48 17.28 0.57 2.26
N GLY A 49 16.23 0.61 1.42
CA GLY A 49 16.15 -0.19 0.19
C GLY A 49 16.76 0.49 -1.04
N LYS A 50 16.47 -0.09 -2.20
CA LYS A 50 16.72 0.51 -3.52
C LYS A 50 15.89 1.78 -3.65
N ILE A 51 16.55 2.92 -3.74
CA ILE A 51 15.91 4.23 -3.91
C ILE A 51 16.31 4.79 -5.28
N PRO A 52 15.35 5.13 -6.17
CA PRO A 52 15.66 5.79 -7.42
C PRO A 52 16.39 7.11 -7.22
N ASN A 53 17.43 7.38 -8.01
CA ASN A 53 18.24 8.60 -7.87
C ASN A 53 17.43 9.89 -8.13
N ASN A 54 16.29 9.76 -8.82
CA ASN A 54 15.36 10.84 -9.13
C ASN A 54 14.19 10.93 -8.13
N LEU A 55 14.25 10.24 -7.00
CA LEU A 55 13.24 10.36 -5.95
C LEU A 55 13.33 11.78 -5.36
N SER A 56 12.28 12.58 -5.57
CA SER A 56 12.21 13.94 -5.05
C SER A 56 12.18 13.94 -3.52
N ASP A 57 12.73 14.99 -2.90
CA ASP A 57 12.62 15.23 -1.45
C ASP A 57 11.17 15.15 -0.95
N ASN A 58 10.20 15.56 -1.78
CA ASN A 58 8.76 15.43 -1.50
C ASN A 58 8.30 14.00 -1.15
N THR A 59 8.99 12.96 -1.63
CA THR A 59 8.63 11.57 -1.28
C THR A 59 9.04 11.26 0.16
N LYS A 60 10.23 11.69 0.57
CA LYS A 60 10.71 11.50 1.94
C LYS A 60 9.83 12.29 2.90
N GLU A 61 9.50 13.51 2.53
CA GLU A 61 8.55 14.35 3.28
C GLU A 61 7.18 13.69 3.40
N LEU A 62 6.61 13.17 2.30
CA LEU A 62 5.34 12.43 2.34
C LEU A 62 5.44 11.20 3.26
N TYR A 63 6.54 10.44 3.17
CA TYR A 63 6.77 9.29 4.04
C TYR A 63 6.78 9.70 5.52
N GLU A 64 7.51 10.74 5.89
CA GLU A 64 7.58 11.24 7.26
C GLU A 64 6.21 11.72 7.77
N GLN A 65 5.46 12.43 6.92
CA GLN A 65 4.09 12.87 7.23
C GLN A 65 3.13 11.68 7.42
N LEU A 66 3.22 10.64 6.60
CA LEU A 66 2.41 9.43 6.73
C LEU A 66 2.74 8.67 8.01
N VAL A 67 4.02 8.55 8.39
CA VAL A 67 4.43 7.91 9.65
C VAL A 67 3.92 8.71 10.86
N ALA A 68 4.00 10.04 10.81
CA ALA A 68 3.46 10.90 11.87
C ALA A 68 1.93 10.78 12.01
N LEU A 69 1.21 10.73 10.87
CA LEU A 69 -0.22 10.51 10.86
C LEU A 69 -0.59 9.13 11.40
N THR A 70 0.16 8.08 11.01
CA THR A 70 -0.01 6.71 11.52
C THR A 70 0.10 6.68 13.04
N SER A 71 1.11 7.35 13.61
CA SER A 71 1.30 7.46 15.08
C SER A 71 0.09 8.13 15.77
N THR A 72 -0.45 9.18 15.16
CA THR A 72 -1.64 9.87 15.66
C THR A 72 -2.86 8.95 15.65
N LEU A 73 -3.10 8.25 14.53
CA LEU A 73 -4.23 7.32 14.39
C LEU A 73 -4.13 6.13 15.35
N LEU A 74 -2.92 5.59 15.56
CA LEU A 74 -2.69 4.53 16.54
C LEU A 74 -2.96 5.00 17.97
N SER A 75 -2.66 6.27 18.26
CA SER A 75 -3.00 6.88 19.55
C SER A 75 -4.51 6.94 19.75
N TRP A 76 -5.26 7.39 18.74
CA TRP A 76 -6.73 7.43 18.80
C TRP A 76 -7.35 6.04 18.90
N ILE A 77 -6.88 5.06 18.11
CA ILE A 77 -7.32 3.67 18.22
C ILE A 77 -7.09 3.16 19.64
N GLN A 78 -5.90 3.41 20.19
CA GLN A 78 -5.60 3.01 21.55
C GLN A 78 -6.54 3.68 22.55
N ASP A 79 -6.76 4.98 22.45
CA ASP A 79 -7.61 5.74 23.37
C ASP A 79 -9.07 5.28 23.37
N GLU A 80 -9.61 4.98 22.19
CA GLU A 80 -10.97 4.46 22.01
C GLU A 80 -11.09 2.95 22.28
N THR A 81 -9.99 2.23 22.48
CA THR A 81 -10.01 0.80 22.80
C THR A 81 -10.44 0.56 24.25
N PRO A 82 -11.45 -0.30 24.50
CA PRO A 82 -11.87 -0.66 25.86
C PRO A 82 -10.73 -1.19 26.74
N ASN A 83 -10.74 -0.85 28.02
CA ASN A 83 -9.64 -1.19 28.95
C ASN A 83 -9.29 -2.68 29.01
N ASN A 84 -10.28 -3.56 28.88
CA ASN A 84 -10.07 -5.02 28.89
C ASN A 84 -9.31 -5.54 27.66
N ILE A 85 -9.36 -4.82 26.53
CA ILE A 85 -8.59 -5.13 25.32
C ILE A 85 -7.24 -4.41 25.38
N LYS A 86 -7.22 -3.14 25.81
CA LYS A 86 -5.99 -2.35 25.99
C LYS A 86 -4.98 -3.04 26.92
N SER A 87 -5.44 -3.76 27.94
CA SER A 87 -4.56 -4.55 28.83
C SER A 87 -3.83 -5.70 28.13
N SER A 88 -4.25 -6.11 26.94
CA SER A 88 -3.59 -7.14 26.14
C SER A 88 -2.49 -6.58 25.23
N PHE A 89 -2.35 -5.26 25.10
CA PHE A 89 -1.26 -4.66 24.34
C PHE A 89 0.06 -4.83 25.12
N SER A 90 1.06 -5.41 24.48
CA SER A 90 2.40 -5.61 25.09
C SER A 90 3.15 -4.29 25.29
N MET A 91 2.77 -3.25 24.54
CA MET A 91 3.29 -1.90 24.58
C MET A 91 2.28 -0.94 23.95
N PRO A 92 2.42 0.39 24.12
CA PRO A 92 1.55 1.35 23.45
C PRO A 92 1.57 1.19 21.93
N LEU A 93 0.41 1.28 21.27
CA LEU A 93 0.32 1.13 19.81
C LEU A 93 1.23 2.11 19.03
N PRO A 94 1.34 3.40 19.40
CA PRO A 94 2.27 4.32 18.74
C PRO A 94 3.75 3.91 18.89
N ASP A 95 4.09 3.21 19.96
CA ASP A 95 5.47 2.75 20.18
C ASP A 95 5.82 1.54 19.30
N MET A 96 4.84 0.76 18.85
CA MET A 96 5.06 -0.40 17.95
C MET A 96 5.64 0.01 16.58
N ILE A 97 5.40 1.24 16.15
CA ILE A 97 5.85 1.75 14.85
C ILE A 97 7.10 2.63 14.94
N LYS A 98 7.51 2.99 16.16
CA LYS A 98 8.62 3.92 16.38
C LYS A 98 9.93 3.31 15.89
N ASP A 99 10.67 4.06 15.07
CA ASP A 99 11.96 3.66 14.48
C ASP A 99 11.90 2.32 13.72
N SER A 100 10.70 1.88 13.31
CA SER A 100 10.53 0.63 12.61
C SER A 100 11.15 0.71 11.21
N THR A 101 12.01 -0.27 10.91
CA THR A 101 12.57 -0.45 9.57
C THR A 101 11.62 -1.17 8.62
N SER A 102 10.48 -1.66 9.10
CA SER A 102 9.50 -2.41 8.30
C SER A 102 8.45 -1.53 7.62
N HIS A 103 8.45 -0.22 7.88
CA HIS A 103 7.57 0.73 7.21
C HIS A 103 7.75 0.67 5.69
N LEU A 104 6.72 0.19 5.01
CA LEU A 104 6.67 0.06 3.56
C LEU A 104 5.79 1.16 2.98
N LEU A 105 6.37 2.02 2.15
CA LEU A 105 5.58 2.82 1.22
C LEU A 105 5.42 2.04 -0.08
N ARG A 106 4.23 1.49 -0.30
CA ARG A 106 3.90 0.75 -1.52
C ARG A 106 3.31 1.69 -2.55
N ILE A 107 4.03 1.92 -3.64
CA ILE A 107 3.58 2.79 -4.74
C ILE A 107 3.03 1.88 -5.83
N ILE A 108 1.74 1.97 -6.10
CA ILE A 108 1.06 1.09 -7.06
C ILE A 108 0.68 1.89 -8.31
N HIS A 109 0.90 1.31 -9.48
CA HIS A 109 0.46 1.84 -10.75
C HIS A 109 -0.35 0.79 -11.50
N TYR A 110 -1.54 1.19 -11.93
CA TYR A 110 -2.40 0.40 -12.81
C TYR A 110 -2.30 0.97 -14.22
N PRO A 111 -1.62 0.29 -15.15
CA PRO A 111 -1.53 0.74 -16.52
C PRO A 111 -2.93 0.95 -17.15
N PRO A 112 -3.07 1.85 -18.14
CA PRO A 112 -4.29 1.97 -18.92
C PRO A 112 -4.69 0.62 -19.52
N LEU A 113 -6.00 0.34 -19.55
CA LEU A 113 -6.53 -0.82 -20.25
C LEU A 113 -6.60 -0.51 -21.74
N ASP A 114 -6.16 -1.43 -22.60
CA ASP A 114 -6.17 -1.28 -24.06
C ASP A 114 -7.22 -2.19 -24.75
N GLY A 115 -7.99 -2.94 -23.97
CA GLY A 115 -9.06 -3.82 -24.45
C GLY A 115 -8.56 -5.17 -24.94
N THR A 116 -7.25 -5.45 -24.82
CA THR A 116 -6.66 -6.75 -25.14
C THR A 116 -6.48 -7.63 -23.90
N GLU A 117 -6.95 -7.18 -22.74
CA GLU A 117 -6.85 -7.93 -21.50
C GLU A 117 -7.64 -9.24 -21.59
N GLN A 118 -7.09 -10.27 -20.94
CA GLN A 118 -7.77 -11.55 -20.86
C GLN A 118 -9.06 -11.43 -20.05
N ILE A 119 -10.12 -12.08 -20.53
CA ILE A 119 -11.42 -12.13 -19.84
C ILE A 119 -11.21 -12.72 -18.44
N GLY A 120 -11.61 -11.96 -17.42
CA GLY A 120 -11.43 -12.33 -16.01
C GLY A 120 -10.14 -11.81 -15.37
N ALA A 121 -9.31 -11.05 -16.09
CA ALA A 121 -8.19 -10.33 -15.48
C ALA A 121 -8.70 -9.27 -14.50
N ILE A 122 -8.09 -9.22 -13.33
CA ILE A 122 -8.41 -8.26 -12.28
C ILE A 122 -7.22 -7.33 -12.06
N ARG A 123 -7.50 -6.07 -11.71
CA ARG A 123 -6.46 -5.07 -11.44
C ARG A 123 -5.70 -5.39 -10.14
N GLY A 124 -6.41 -5.85 -9.13
CA GLY A 124 -5.84 -6.40 -7.90
C GLY A 124 -6.83 -7.35 -7.25
N GLY A 125 -6.37 -8.54 -6.85
CA GLY A 125 -7.22 -9.52 -6.19
C GLY A 125 -7.49 -9.23 -4.71
N ALA A 126 -8.53 -9.91 -4.20
CA ALA A 126 -8.85 -9.92 -2.78
C ALA A 126 -7.65 -10.44 -1.95
N HIS A 127 -7.26 -9.68 -0.95
CA HIS A 127 -6.22 -10.04 0.01
C HIS A 127 -6.44 -9.31 1.33
N GLU A 128 -5.79 -9.81 2.38
CA GLU A 128 -5.72 -9.17 3.69
C GLU A 128 -4.32 -8.60 3.88
N ASP A 129 -4.24 -7.47 4.56
CA ASP A 129 -2.97 -6.87 4.99
C ASP A 129 -2.49 -7.55 6.27
N ILE A 130 -1.20 -7.91 6.32
CA ILE A 130 -0.59 -8.58 7.48
C ILE A 130 -0.04 -7.60 8.52
N ASN A 131 0.10 -6.33 8.15
CA ASN A 131 0.67 -5.26 8.95
C ASN A 131 -0.34 -4.67 9.96
N LEU A 132 0.16 -3.84 10.88
CA LEU A 132 -0.64 -3.27 11.98
C LEU A 132 -1.82 -2.43 11.47
N ILE A 133 -1.54 -1.44 10.62
CA ILE A 133 -2.54 -0.67 9.85
C ILE A 133 -1.95 -0.28 8.49
N THR A 134 -2.82 -0.02 7.52
CA THR A 134 -2.47 0.50 6.18
C THR A 134 -3.11 1.86 5.97
N LEU A 135 -2.31 2.84 5.55
CA LEU A 135 -2.81 4.13 5.07
C LEU A 135 -2.82 4.12 3.55
N LEU A 136 -4.01 4.21 2.97
CA LEU A 136 -4.20 4.34 1.53
C LEU A 136 -4.63 5.77 1.22
N VAL A 137 -3.79 6.50 0.50
CA VAL A 137 -4.20 7.77 -0.10
C VAL A 137 -5.16 7.45 -1.24
N ALA A 138 -6.40 7.92 -1.15
CA ALA A 138 -7.42 7.64 -2.15
C ALA A 138 -6.96 8.11 -3.54
N GLY A 139 -7.06 7.21 -4.52
CA GLY A 139 -6.93 7.57 -5.94
C GLY A 139 -8.13 8.37 -6.42
N THR A 140 -8.00 9.04 -7.56
CA THR A 140 -9.09 9.80 -8.17
C THR A 140 -10.14 8.92 -8.86
N GLU A 141 -9.85 7.63 -9.01
CA GLU A 141 -10.69 6.68 -9.75
C GLU A 141 -11.33 5.66 -8.80
N PRO A 142 -12.64 5.38 -8.93
CA PRO A 142 -13.32 4.35 -8.14
C PRO A 142 -12.80 2.95 -8.47
N GLY A 143 -12.82 2.05 -7.49
CA GLY A 143 -12.45 0.65 -7.71
C GLY A 143 -12.03 -0.12 -6.46
N LEU A 144 -11.76 0.57 -5.34
CA LEU A 144 -11.52 -0.10 -4.07
C LEU A 144 -12.83 -0.61 -3.48
N GLN A 145 -12.82 -1.87 -3.05
CA GLN A 145 -13.94 -2.51 -2.38
C GLN A 145 -13.48 -3.21 -1.10
N VAL A 146 -14.35 -3.26 -0.10
CA VAL A 146 -14.15 -4.01 1.14
C VAL A 146 -15.26 -5.06 1.29
N GLN A 147 -14.91 -6.24 1.80
CA GLN A 147 -15.88 -7.32 2.03
C GLN A 147 -16.40 -7.24 3.46
N ASP A 148 -17.73 -7.30 3.65
CA ASP A 148 -18.35 -7.41 4.97
C ASP A 148 -18.34 -8.85 5.52
N LEU A 149 -18.82 -9.02 6.75
CA LEU A 149 -18.89 -10.32 7.42
C LEU A 149 -19.87 -11.30 6.75
N ASP A 150 -20.81 -10.80 5.95
CA ASP A 150 -21.78 -11.60 5.19
C ASP A 150 -21.25 -11.96 3.79
N GLY A 151 -20.04 -11.50 3.44
CA GLY A 151 -19.38 -11.76 2.18
C GLY A 151 -19.73 -10.78 1.05
N ASN A 152 -20.49 -9.71 1.32
CA ASN A 152 -20.85 -8.71 0.33
C ASN A 152 -19.73 -7.68 0.14
N TRP A 153 -19.55 -7.22 -1.10
CA TRP A 153 -18.54 -6.22 -1.44
C TRP A 153 -19.14 -4.81 -1.44
N HIS A 154 -18.49 -3.89 -0.72
CA HIS A 154 -18.88 -2.49 -0.57
C HIS A 154 -17.85 -1.58 -1.22
N ASN A 155 -18.29 -0.63 -2.04
CA ASN A 155 -17.40 0.36 -2.66
C ASN A 155 -16.89 1.35 -1.61
N VAL A 156 -15.59 1.64 -1.66
CA VAL A 156 -14.99 2.75 -0.92
C VAL A 156 -15.02 4.00 -1.80
N GLY A 157 -15.53 5.10 -1.27
CA GLY A 157 -15.59 6.38 -1.98
C GLY A 157 -14.19 6.92 -2.32
N CYS A 158 -14.08 7.60 -3.46
CA CYS A 158 -12.83 8.20 -3.95
C CYS A 158 -12.88 9.73 -3.96
N ASP A 159 -13.76 10.33 -3.14
CA ASP A 159 -13.94 11.77 -3.12
C ASP A 159 -12.63 12.47 -2.68
N PRO A 160 -12.17 13.48 -3.45
CA PRO A 160 -10.95 14.22 -3.13
C PRO A 160 -11.18 15.10 -1.90
N GLY A 161 -11.10 14.50 -0.71
CA GLY A 161 -11.26 15.16 0.57
C GLY A 161 -12.25 14.45 1.49
N PHE A 162 -11.84 13.31 2.08
CA PHE A 162 -12.39 12.89 3.38
C PHE A 162 -11.85 13.83 4.46
N SER A 163 -12.30 15.07 4.40
CA SER A 163 -12.12 16.14 5.38
C SER A 163 -13.48 16.82 5.51
N ASN A 164 -14.32 16.25 6.37
CA ASN A 164 -15.51 16.91 6.92
C ASN A 164 -15.28 17.07 8.42
#